data_AF-A0A9N9G379-F1
#
_entry.id   AF-A0A9N9G379-F1
#
_cell.length_a   1.000
_cell.length_b   1.000
_cell.length_c   1.000
_cell.angle_alpha   90.00
_cell.angle_beta   90.00
_cell.angle_gamma   90.00
#
_symmetry.space_group_name_H-M   'P 1'
#
loop_
_entity.id
_entity.type
_entity.pdbx_description
1 polymer ?
#
loop_
_entity_poly.entity_id
_entity_poly.type
_entity_poly.pdbx_seq_one_letter_code
_entity_poly.pdbx_strand_id
1 'polypeptide(L)'
;MKLSISVTEASSVNDTITFQIITKARENSTIDFTFASPVYRTYQQLNWLYSRLCLRLPEYVIPPIPEPPIPNLLDDLDYINRKRVQVERFLQKLGNRSKFVENMDFKYFLTNNMTHDDSLDGKMGKKLGFLNNIIKPNYERGFRIYRPSEPIEENNAEEFQMRVIYVLRLEDQFNAILDNVNEMIKQREALGACINHVGDCSLQALNSKFRMGHGKSINNVERHKQYDSMLHLFGTLTNEVHYLLGRQATMESIIFGDVFLEYRNIIEAIKTVMNNRTEKLVEYVNAVKQRNKKYEKAEKLKSVKGLDSSDVQVAIAEESKLTENVQKEKEEFINVQKTVTRELIRFKKEKSDELNKILKEYSELQLRFEKQKLKALTSYLNKLKNISSDEVADVEPQSDLDNIAEFQVKSARYDGNDFNIDQKKSPEIFQRYDPLNVTPI
;
A
#
# COMPACT_ATOMS: atom_id res chain seq x y z
N MET A 1 26.10 6.20 -13.90
CA MET A 1 26.10 6.85 -12.57
C MET A 1 24.95 6.33 -11.71
N LYS A 2 25.18 6.03 -10.42
CA LYS A 2 24.12 5.69 -9.45
C LYS A 2 24.37 6.48 -8.17
N LEU A 3 23.30 6.96 -7.54
CA LEU A 3 23.35 7.70 -6.29
C LEU A 3 22.73 6.88 -5.16
N SER A 4 23.36 6.95 -3.99
CA SER A 4 22.74 6.55 -2.74
C SER A 4 22.06 7.79 -2.15
N ILE A 5 20.73 7.74 -2.04
CA ILE A 5 19.91 8.84 -1.52
C ILE A 5 19.23 8.34 -0.25
N SER A 6 19.31 9.13 0.82
CA SER A 6 18.63 8.88 2.08
C SER A 6 17.88 10.12 2.52
N VAL A 7 16.71 9.94 3.12
CA VAL A 7 15.94 11.04 3.72
C VAL A 7 16.04 10.91 5.23
N THR A 8 16.92 11.68 5.86
CA THR A 8 17.27 11.49 7.27
C THR A 8 16.18 11.97 8.21
N GLU A 9 15.59 13.12 7.89
CA GLU A 9 14.59 13.78 8.73
C GLU A 9 13.45 14.33 7.87
N ALA A 10 12.26 14.43 8.47
CA ALA A 10 11.15 15.17 7.92
C ALA A 10 10.46 15.95 9.04
N SER A 11 10.05 17.17 8.75
CA SER A 11 9.34 18.04 9.70
C SER A 11 8.23 18.81 9.00
N SER A 12 7.16 19.11 9.72
CA SER A 12 6.07 19.98 9.27
C SER A 12 6.30 21.40 9.78
N VAL A 13 6.23 22.38 8.88
CA VAL A 13 6.25 23.81 9.19
C VAL A 13 5.25 24.50 8.26
N ASN A 14 4.36 25.35 8.80
CA ASN A 14 3.35 26.09 8.03
C ASN A 14 2.55 25.18 7.07
N ASP A 15 1.95 24.12 7.59
CA ASP A 15 1.16 23.13 6.85
C ASP A 15 1.91 22.42 5.70
N THR A 16 3.24 22.47 5.71
CA THR A 16 4.07 21.86 4.67
C THR A 16 5.13 20.94 5.27
N ILE A 17 5.21 19.70 4.76
CA ILE A 17 6.27 18.77 5.13
C ILE A 17 7.53 19.09 4.32
N THR A 18 8.63 19.27 5.03
CA THR A 18 9.99 19.43 4.50
C THR A 18 10.81 18.18 4.80
N PHE A 19 11.50 17.66 3.80
CA PHE A 19 12.33 16.46 3.83
C PHE A 19 13.80 16.86 3.73
N GLN A 20 14.63 16.38 4.66
CA GLN A 20 16.08 16.53 4.61
C GLN A 20 16.67 15.37 3.80
N ILE A 21 17.22 15.67 2.63
CA ILE A 21 17.75 14.70 1.67
C ILE A 21 19.28 14.75 1.68
N ILE A 22 19.90 13.60 1.89
CA ILE A 22 21.34 13.40 1.83
C ILE A 22 21.66 12.54 0.62
N THR A 23 22.62 12.99 -0.19
CA THR A 23 23.04 12.31 -1.41
C THR A 23 24.50 11.92 -1.31
N LYS A 24 24.80 10.65 -1.61
CA LYS A 24 26.16 10.11 -1.65
C LYS A 24 26.42 9.43 -3.00
N ALA A 25 27.61 9.68 -3.56
CA ALA A 25 28.12 8.94 -4.70
C ALA A 25 28.31 7.46 -4.31
N ARG A 26 27.90 6.52 -5.16
CA ARG A 26 28.30 5.11 -4.99
C ARG A 26 29.68 4.93 -5.61
N GLU A 27 30.56 4.16 -4.96
CA GLU A 27 31.91 3.84 -5.46
C GLU A 27 31.85 3.42 -6.95
N ASN A 28 32.78 3.95 -7.76
CA ASN A 28 32.87 3.86 -9.23
C ASN A 28 31.97 4.82 -10.04
N SER A 29 31.47 5.92 -9.46
CA SER A 29 30.86 7.01 -10.23
C SER A 29 31.78 8.24 -10.30
N THR A 30 32.28 8.56 -11.49
CA THR A 30 32.87 9.87 -11.79
C THR A 30 31.73 10.89 -11.83
N ILE A 31 31.51 11.55 -10.71
CA ILE A 31 30.48 12.57 -10.58
C ILE A 31 31.10 13.91 -10.95
N ASP A 32 30.86 14.39 -12.17
CA ASP A 32 31.30 15.74 -12.61
C ASP A 32 30.47 16.89 -11.98
N PHE A 33 29.57 16.58 -11.05
CA PHE A 33 28.59 17.53 -10.50
C PHE A 33 28.56 17.51 -8.97
N THR A 34 28.87 18.63 -8.33
CA THR A 34 28.76 18.77 -6.87
C THR A 34 27.29 18.85 -6.46
N PHE A 35 26.74 17.77 -5.90
CA PHE A 35 25.42 17.82 -5.26
C PHE A 35 25.51 18.56 -3.93
N ALA A 36 24.57 19.47 -3.68
CA ALA A 36 24.41 19.99 -2.32
C ALA A 36 23.89 18.84 -1.44
N SER A 37 24.48 18.66 -0.26
CA SER A 37 24.05 17.65 0.69
C SER A 37 24.38 18.14 2.11
N PRO A 38 23.40 18.36 3.00
CA PRO A 38 21.96 18.08 2.81
C PRO A 38 21.25 19.12 1.93
N VAL A 39 20.16 18.72 1.28
CA VAL A 39 19.15 19.62 0.68
C VAL A 39 17.79 19.42 1.35
N TYR A 40 17.00 20.49 1.42
CA TYR A 40 15.67 20.48 2.04
C TYR A 40 14.61 20.63 0.95
N ARG A 41 13.64 19.72 0.91
CA ARG A 41 12.60 19.71 -0.13
C ARG A 41 11.21 19.55 0.43
N THR A 42 10.25 20.25 -0.15
CA THR A 42 8.84 20.06 0.18
C THR A 42 8.17 19.02 -0.70
N TYR A 43 6.96 18.60 -0.30
CA TYR A 43 6.12 17.76 -1.15
C TYR A 43 5.82 18.40 -2.51
N GLN A 44 5.61 19.72 -2.58
CA GLN A 44 5.36 20.43 -3.83
C GLN A 44 6.57 20.37 -4.78
N GLN A 45 7.78 20.51 -4.25
CA GLN A 45 9.02 20.36 -5.03
C GLN A 45 9.24 18.92 -5.50
N LEU A 46 8.88 17.91 -4.69
CA LEU A 46 8.84 16.51 -5.10
C LEU A 46 7.85 16.27 -6.26
N ASN A 47 6.65 16.85 -6.16
CA ASN A 47 5.64 16.78 -7.21
C ASN A 47 6.08 17.47 -8.51
N TRP A 48 6.78 18.61 -8.39
CA TRP A 48 7.42 19.27 -9.52
C TRP A 48 8.40 18.32 -10.22
N LEU A 49 9.30 17.68 -9.47
CA LEU A 49 10.27 16.74 -10.03
C LEU A 49 9.57 15.58 -10.75
N TYR A 50 8.59 14.96 -10.10
CA TYR A 50 7.82 13.86 -10.67
C TYR A 50 7.16 14.25 -12.00
N SER A 51 6.45 15.39 -12.01
CA SER A 51 5.76 15.91 -13.19
C SER A 51 6.73 16.17 -14.34
N ARG A 52 7.89 16.78 -14.02
CA ARG A 52 8.95 17.07 -15.00
C ARG A 52 9.56 15.81 -15.60
N LEU A 53 9.82 14.79 -14.78
CA LEU A 53 10.31 13.49 -15.26
C LEU A 53 9.28 12.83 -16.19
N CYS A 54 8.00 12.83 -15.82
CA CYS A 54 6.93 12.24 -16.65
C CYS A 54 6.83 12.91 -18.03
N LEU A 55 7.02 14.22 -18.09
CA LEU A 55 7.01 14.96 -19.35
C LEU A 55 8.26 14.73 -20.20
N ARG A 56 9.45 14.67 -19.58
CA ARG A 56 10.72 14.55 -20.32
C ARG A 56 11.08 13.13 -20.70
N LEU A 57 10.52 12.12 -20.02
CA LEU A 57 10.88 10.71 -20.18
C LEU A 57 9.63 9.83 -20.33
N PRO A 58 8.77 10.05 -21.34
CA PRO A 58 7.48 9.36 -21.49
C PRO A 58 7.58 7.85 -21.78
N GLU A 59 8.76 7.37 -22.15
CA GLU A 59 9.03 5.94 -22.40
C GLU A 59 9.54 5.19 -21.15
N TYR A 60 9.81 5.90 -20.05
CA TYR A 60 10.39 5.32 -18.84
C TYR A 60 9.34 5.19 -17.75
N VAL A 61 9.36 4.06 -17.04
CA VAL A 61 8.48 3.84 -15.89
C VAL A 61 9.03 4.64 -14.72
N ILE A 62 8.35 5.74 -14.38
CA ILE A 62 8.73 6.60 -13.26
C ILE A 62 7.98 6.12 -12.02
N PRO A 63 8.67 5.79 -10.92
CA PRO A 63 8.04 5.45 -9.66
C PRO A 63 7.06 6.55 -9.23
N PRO A 64 5.85 6.22 -8.77
CA PRO A 64 4.89 7.19 -8.28
C PRO A 64 5.41 7.85 -7.00
N ILE A 65 5.07 9.12 -6.80
CA ILE A 65 5.28 9.80 -5.53
C ILE A 65 4.21 9.36 -4.50
N PRO A 66 4.48 9.52 -3.20
CA PRO A 66 3.49 9.26 -2.18
C PRO A 66 2.27 10.17 -2.31
N GLU A 67 1.14 9.77 -1.74
CA GLU A 67 -0.06 10.62 -1.70
C GLU A 67 0.22 11.97 -1.01
N PRO A 68 -0.47 13.04 -1.41
CA PRO A 68 -0.33 14.34 -0.76
C PRO A 68 -0.46 14.26 0.76
N PRO A 69 0.34 15.05 1.51
CA PRO A 69 0.16 15.17 2.94
C PRO A 69 -1.25 15.62 3.30
N ILE A 70 -1.83 15.01 4.33
CA ILE A 70 -3.16 15.31 4.84
C ILE A 70 -2.99 16.39 5.92
N PRO A 71 -3.57 17.59 5.77
CA PRO A 71 -3.34 18.72 6.69
C PRO A 71 -3.60 18.37 8.15
N ASN A 72 -4.67 17.63 8.44
CA ASN A 72 -5.07 17.28 9.81
C ASN A 72 -4.16 16.23 10.48
N LEU A 73 -3.19 15.67 9.75
CA LEU A 73 -2.23 14.68 10.27
C LEU A 73 -0.80 15.25 10.34
N LEU A 74 -0.62 16.55 10.10
CA LEU A 74 0.72 17.16 10.08
C LEU A 74 1.33 17.35 11.47
N ASP A 75 0.55 17.19 12.54
CA ASP A 75 1.05 17.17 13.91
C ASP A 75 1.43 15.76 14.39
N ASP A 76 1.07 14.72 13.63
CA ASP A 76 1.37 13.33 13.95
C ASP A 76 2.78 12.96 13.46
N LEU A 77 3.69 12.75 14.42
CA LEU A 77 5.07 12.34 14.16
C LEU A 77 5.19 11.01 13.41
N ASP A 78 4.30 10.04 13.68
CA ASP A 78 4.31 8.75 12.99
C ASP A 78 3.87 8.92 11.53
N TYR A 79 2.91 9.80 11.28
CA TYR A 79 2.50 10.17 9.92
C TYR A 79 3.63 10.84 9.13
N ILE A 80 4.31 11.83 9.73
CA ILE A 80 5.46 12.50 9.11
C ILE A 80 6.58 11.50 8.80
N ASN A 81 6.89 10.62 9.75
CA ASN A 81 7.89 9.58 9.57
C ASN A 81 7.50 8.58 8.47
N ARG A 82 6.22 8.21 8.36
CA ARG A 82 5.74 7.37 7.25
C ARG A 82 5.96 8.06 5.91
N LYS A 83 5.63 9.36 5.79
CA LYS A 83 5.89 10.14 4.57
C LYS A 83 7.38 10.22 4.24
N ARG A 84 8.24 10.41 5.24
CA ARG A 84 9.72 10.39 5.09
C ARG A 84 10.19 9.09 4.42
N VAL A 85 9.76 7.94 4.94
CA VAL A 85 10.14 6.61 4.41
C VAL A 85 9.63 6.43 2.98
N GLN A 86 8.39 6.84 2.69
CA GLN A 86 7.82 6.74 1.34
C GLN A 86 8.61 7.59 0.33
N VAL A 87 8.97 8.83 0.69
CA VAL A 87 9.81 9.71 -0.15
C VAL A 87 11.21 9.13 -0.33
N GLU A 88 11.80 8.56 0.71
CA GLU A 88 13.09 7.90 0.64
C GLU A 88 13.09 6.75 -0.37
N ARG A 89 12.10 5.86 -0.32
CA ARG A 89 11.96 4.76 -1.29
C ARG A 89 11.80 5.27 -2.71
N PHE A 90 10.98 6.31 -2.93
CA PHE A 90 10.84 6.97 -4.23
C PHE A 90 12.18 7.48 -4.76
N LEU A 91 12.91 8.27 -3.96
CA LEU A 91 14.20 8.84 -4.37
C LEU A 91 15.28 7.77 -4.57
N GLN A 92 15.30 6.71 -3.76
CA GLN A 92 16.22 5.57 -3.95
C GLN A 92 15.96 4.85 -5.27
N LYS A 93 14.68 4.63 -5.63
CA LYS A 93 14.30 4.05 -6.94
C LYS A 93 14.79 4.94 -8.08
N LEU A 94 14.73 6.27 -7.93
CA LEU A 94 15.29 7.20 -8.93
C LEU A 94 16.82 7.19 -8.98
N GLY A 95 17.48 7.29 -7.82
CA GLY A 95 18.94 7.35 -7.69
C GLY A 95 19.66 6.10 -8.20
N ASN A 96 18.98 4.95 -8.21
CA ASN A 96 19.48 3.70 -8.79
C ASN A 96 19.45 3.66 -10.34
N ARG A 97 19.08 4.77 -11.00
CA ARG A 97 18.89 4.86 -12.46
C ARG A 97 19.72 5.97 -13.05
N SER A 98 20.73 5.62 -13.85
CA SER A 98 21.59 6.59 -14.53
C SER A 98 20.80 7.61 -15.34
N LYS A 99 19.81 7.15 -16.11
CA LYS A 99 18.96 8.03 -16.94
C LYS A 99 18.23 9.10 -16.15
N PHE A 100 17.85 8.82 -14.90
CA PHE A 100 17.19 9.80 -14.02
C PHE A 100 18.21 10.70 -13.34
N VAL A 101 19.32 10.15 -12.86
CA VAL A 101 20.40 10.92 -12.22
C VAL A 101 21.05 11.92 -13.20
N GLU A 102 21.16 11.56 -14.47
CA GLU A 102 21.73 12.41 -15.52
C GLU A 102 20.77 13.52 -15.97
N ASN A 103 19.47 13.42 -15.64
CA ASN A 103 18.45 14.38 -16.04
C ASN A 103 18.67 15.75 -15.36
N MET A 104 18.52 16.82 -16.14
CA MET A 104 18.75 18.19 -15.66
C MET A 104 17.79 18.61 -14.54
N ASP A 105 16.52 18.20 -14.58
CA ASP A 105 15.56 18.54 -13.51
C ASP A 105 15.86 17.78 -12.22
N PHE A 106 16.31 16.52 -12.34
CA PHE A 106 16.72 15.74 -11.18
C PHE A 106 17.97 16.33 -10.54
N LYS A 107 18.95 16.77 -11.35
CA LYS A 107 20.13 17.50 -10.85
C LYS A 107 19.72 18.81 -10.19
N TYR A 108 18.86 19.61 -10.83
CA TYR A 108 18.35 20.87 -10.28
C TYR A 108 17.66 20.65 -8.93
N PHE A 109 16.81 19.63 -8.84
CA PHE A 109 16.16 19.21 -7.61
C PHE A 109 17.15 18.86 -6.49
N LEU A 110 18.40 18.52 -6.78
CA LEU A 110 19.44 18.24 -5.78
C LEU A 110 20.43 19.41 -5.56
N THR A 111 20.12 20.62 -6.04
CA THR A 111 20.94 21.83 -5.82
C THR A 111 20.38 22.74 -4.73
N ASN A 112 21.22 23.54 -4.07
CA ASN A 112 20.72 24.59 -3.16
C ASN A 112 19.95 25.72 -3.87
N ASN A 113 19.94 25.75 -5.20
CA ASN A 113 19.36 26.83 -5.99
C ASN A 113 17.83 26.68 -6.18
N MET A 114 17.27 25.50 -5.93
CA MET A 114 15.83 25.28 -6.07
C MET A 114 15.06 26.00 -4.96
N THR A 115 14.22 26.95 -5.35
CA THR A 115 13.37 27.72 -4.45
C THR A 115 11.96 27.12 -4.34
N HIS A 116 11.16 27.60 -3.39
CA HIS A 116 9.74 27.22 -3.31
C HIS A 116 8.94 27.74 -4.52
N ASP A 117 9.29 28.92 -5.05
CA ASP A 117 8.60 29.54 -6.19
C ASP A 117 8.77 28.75 -7.49
N ASP A 118 9.90 28.06 -7.66
CA ASP A 118 10.13 27.17 -8.81
C ASP A 118 9.13 26.01 -8.88
N SER A 119 8.59 25.61 -7.73
CA SER A 119 7.55 24.56 -7.65
C SER A 119 6.14 25.07 -7.97
N LEU A 120 5.94 26.39 -7.98
CA LEU A 120 4.64 27.03 -8.24
C LEU A 120 4.35 27.22 -9.73
N ASP A 121 5.34 27.03 -10.62
CA ASP A 121 5.29 27.07 -12.08
C ASP A 121 3.93 27.50 -12.68
N GLY A 122 3.63 28.81 -12.57
CA GLY A 122 2.31 29.40 -12.88
C GLY A 122 1.87 29.30 -14.35
N LYS A 123 2.71 28.74 -15.22
CA LYS A 123 2.43 28.52 -16.65
C LYS A 123 2.17 27.07 -17.02
N MET A 124 2.56 26.10 -16.18
CA MET A 124 2.28 24.66 -16.39
C MET A 124 1.35 24.06 -15.32
N GLY A 125 1.29 24.66 -14.12
CA GLY A 125 0.37 24.26 -13.06
C GLY A 125 -1.11 24.37 -13.43
N LYS A 126 -1.48 25.20 -14.42
CA LYS A 126 -2.88 25.29 -14.92
C LYS A 126 -3.22 24.27 -16.02
N LYS A 127 -2.25 23.58 -16.61
CA LYS A 127 -2.49 22.50 -17.60
C LYS A 127 -2.20 21.10 -17.07
N LEU A 128 -1.55 20.98 -15.92
CA LEU A 128 -1.21 19.68 -15.30
C LEU A 128 -1.41 19.64 -13.78
N GLY A 129 -1.88 20.71 -13.14
CA GLY A 129 -2.19 20.74 -11.71
C GLY A 129 -3.51 20.05 -11.41
N PHE A 130 -3.44 18.92 -10.71
CA PHE A 130 -4.53 18.26 -9.99
C PHE A 130 -5.68 17.62 -10.78
N LEU A 131 -5.87 17.89 -12.09
CA LEU A 131 -7.05 17.39 -12.82
C LEU A 131 -6.82 16.36 -13.94
N ASN A 132 -5.59 16.12 -14.42
CA ASN A 132 -5.36 15.08 -15.44
C ASN A 132 -5.28 13.64 -14.91
N ASN A 133 -5.36 13.46 -13.59
CA ASN A 133 -5.55 12.14 -12.97
C ASN A 133 -6.99 11.93 -12.45
N ILE A 134 -7.91 12.89 -12.63
CA ILE A 134 -9.30 12.78 -12.13
C ILE A 134 -10.36 13.04 -13.20
N ILE A 135 -10.08 13.75 -14.30
CA ILE A 135 -11.00 13.84 -15.45
C ILE A 135 -10.22 13.69 -16.75
N LYS A 136 -9.73 12.48 -16.98
CA LYS A 136 -9.73 11.95 -18.34
C LYS A 136 -10.96 11.06 -18.45
N PRO A 137 -11.76 11.14 -19.54
CA PRO A 137 -12.95 10.32 -19.68
C PRO A 137 -12.58 8.85 -19.42
N ASN A 138 -13.49 8.12 -18.77
CA ASN A 138 -13.35 6.74 -18.23
C ASN A 138 -12.77 5.66 -19.18
N TYR A 139 -12.36 6.01 -20.39
CA TYR A 139 -11.72 5.16 -21.39
C TYR A 139 -10.17 5.10 -21.29
N GLU A 140 -9.50 5.91 -20.47
CA GLU A 140 -8.01 5.93 -20.38
C GLU A 140 -7.37 5.24 -19.16
N ARG A 141 -8.14 4.70 -18.20
CA ARG A 141 -7.56 3.91 -17.08
C ARG A 141 -7.09 2.50 -17.48
N GLY A 142 -7.39 2.12 -18.72
CA GLY A 142 -7.03 0.83 -19.31
C GLY A 142 -5.96 0.96 -20.39
N PHE A 143 -5.57 -0.19 -20.93
CA PHE A 143 -4.72 -0.24 -22.11
C PHE A 143 -5.47 0.29 -23.33
N ARG A 144 -4.81 1.15 -24.12
CA ARG A 144 -5.27 1.52 -25.46
C ARG A 144 -5.17 0.29 -26.34
N ILE A 145 -6.32 -0.27 -26.72
CA ILE A 145 -6.39 -1.42 -27.63
C ILE A 145 -6.29 -0.90 -29.06
N TYR A 146 -5.23 -1.29 -29.75
CA TYR A 146 -5.05 -0.97 -31.17
C TYR A 146 -4.69 -2.24 -31.95
N ARG A 147 -5.42 -2.48 -33.04
CA ARG A 147 -5.12 -3.52 -34.01
C ARG A 147 -4.69 -2.83 -35.32
N PRO A 148 -3.41 -2.93 -35.71
CA PRO A 148 -2.96 -2.43 -37.01
C PRO A 148 -3.79 -3.05 -38.13
N SER A 149 -4.20 -2.24 -39.10
CA SER A 149 -4.86 -2.75 -40.32
C SER A 149 -3.86 -3.18 -41.38
N GLU A 150 -2.62 -2.75 -41.26
CA GLU A 150 -1.49 -3.16 -42.10
C GLU A 150 -0.64 -4.16 -41.29
N PRO A 151 -0.09 -5.21 -41.90
CA PRO A 151 0.83 -6.12 -41.22
C PRO A 151 2.12 -5.37 -40.89
N ILE A 152 2.40 -5.22 -39.60
CA ILE A 152 3.64 -4.63 -39.09
C ILE A 152 4.44 -5.72 -38.40
N GLU A 153 5.49 -6.20 -39.06
CA GLU A 153 6.35 -7.28 -38.54
C GLU A 153 6.97 -6.92 -37.19
N GLU A 154 7.35 -5.65 -37.01
CA GLU A 154 8.02 -5.19 -35.79
C GLU A 154 7.09 -5.08 -34.58
N ASN A 155 5.76 -5.25 -34.73
CA ASN A 155 4.79 -5.00 -33.66
C ASN A 155 4.75 -6.11 -32.59
N ASN A 156 5.23 -7.34 -32.86
CA ASN A 156 5.21 -8.45 -31.89
C ASN A 156 3.89 -8.54 -31.09
N ALA A 157 2.74 -8.53 -31.79
CA ALA A 157 1.44 -8.27 -31.17
C ALA A 157 1.08 -9.28 -30.07
N GLU A 158 1.39 -10.56 -30.28
CA GLU A 158 1.14 -11.65 -29.31
C GLU A 158 1.91 -11.42 -28.00
N GLU A 159 3.19 -11.11 -28.10
CA GLU A 159 4.03 -10.85 -26.93
C GLU A 159 3.52 -9.62 -26.15
N PHE A 160 3.12 -8.56 -26.85
CA PHE A 160 2.55 -7.37 -26.23
C PHE A 160 1.23 -7.68 -25.51
N GLN A 161 0.35 -8.49 -26.11
CA GLN A 161 -0.89 -8.93 -25.46
C GLN A 161 -0.62 -9.74 -24.19
N MET A 162 0.36 -10.64 -24.20
CA MET A 162 0.74 -11.39 -22.99
C MET A 162 1.22 -10.46 -21.87
N ARG A 163 1.97 -9.40 -22.21
CA ARG A 163 2.39 -8.37 -21.26
C ARG A 163 1.21 -7.57 -20.70
N VAL A 164 0.23 -7.23 -21.54
CA VAL A 164 -1.02 -6.58 -21.11
C VAL A 164 -1.77 -7.44 -20.10
N ILE A 165 -1.98 -8.72 -20.41
CA ILE A 165 -2.68 -9.66 -19.51
C ILE A 165 -1.92 -9.79 -18.18
N TYR A 166 -0.59 -9.88 -18.22
CA TYR A 166 0.24 -9.94 -17.03
C TYR A 166 0.06 -8.71 -16.14
N VAL A 167 0.06 -7.51 -16.73
CA VAL A 167 -0.09 -6.25 -15.97
C VAL A 167 -1.49 -6.12 -15.36
N LEU A 168 -2.55 -6.44 -16.10
CA LEU A 168 -3.93 -6.42 -15.57
C LEU A 168 -4.09 -7.40 -14.41
N ARG A 169 -3.56 -8.62 -14.56
CA ARG A 169 -3.60 -9.60 -13.47
C ARG A 169 -2.85 -9.11 -12.24
N LEU A 170 -1.69 -8.46 -12.41
CA LEU A 170 -0.96 -7.89 -11.28
C LEU A 170 -1.75 -6.79 -10.58
N GLU A 171 -2.42 -5.92 -11.34
CA GLU A 171 -3.27 -4.87 -10.78
C GLU A 171 -4.39 -5.44 -9.91
N ASP A 172 -5.15 -6.40 -10.43
CA ASP A 172 -6.24 -7.05 -9.70
C ASP A 172 -5.75 -7.68 -8.40
N GLN A 173 -4.61 -8.39 -8.46
CA GLN A 173 -4.04 -9.04 -7.28
C GLN A 173 -3.49 -8.03 -6.28
N PHE A 174 -2.84 -6.95 -6.72
CA PHE A 174 -2.35 -5.91 -5.80
C PHE A 174 -3.49 -5.15 -5.13
N ASN A 175 -4.58 -4.86 -5.84
CA ASN A 175 -5.78 -4.27 -5.23
C ASN A 175 -6.37 -5.23 -4.19
N ALA A 176 -6.56 -6.51 -4.53
CA ALA A 176 -7.06 -7.50 -3.59
C ALA A 176 -6.16 -7.66 -2.35
N ILE A 177 -4.83 -7.63 -2.51
CA ILE A 177 -3.90 -7.67 -1.37
C ILE A 177 -4.07 -6.44 -0.49
N LEU A 178 -4.16 -5.25 -1.08
CA LEU A 178 -4.33 -4.01 -0.31
C LEU A 178 -5.64 -3.99 0.48
N ASP A 179 -6.73 -4.42 -0.13
CA ASP A 179 -8.04 -4.49 0.54
C ASP A 179 -7.98 -5.46 1.74
N ASN A 180 -7.40 -6.64 1.55
CA ASN A 180 -7.26 -7.65 2.60
C ASN A 180 -6.30 -7.21 3.72
N VAL A 181 -5.21 -6.52 3.38
CA VAL A 181 -4.26 -5.99 4.39
C VAL A 181 -4.93 -4.89 5.22
N ASN A 182 -5.67 -3.99 4.58
CA ASN A 182 -6.41 -2.94 5.28
C ASN A 182 -7.50 -3.53 6.19
N GLU A 183 -8.20 -4.56 5.72
CA GLU A 183 -9.18 -5.26 6.54
C GLU A 183 -8.54 -6.00 7.72
N MET A 184 -7.40 -6.66 7.51
CA MET A 184 -6.63 -7.29 8.59
C MET A 184 -6.20 -6.27 9.65
N ILE A 185 -5.74 -5.09 9.24
CA ILE A 185 -5.36 -3.99 10.14
C ILE A 185 -6.56 -3.57 11.01
N LYS A 186 -7.72 -3.33 10.39
CA LYS A 186 -8.96 -2.96 11.12
C LYS A 186 -9.36 -4.03 12.13
N GLN A 187 -9.31 -5.30 11.73
CA GLN A 187 -9.68 -6.42 12.59
C GLN A 187 -8.73 -6.56 13.79
N ARG A 188 -7.43 -6.29 13.61
CA ARG A 188 -6.46 -6.29 14.72
C ARG A 188 -6.73 -5.17 15.72
N GLU A 189 -7.03 -3.96 15.24
CA GLU A 189 -7.38 -2.83 16.10
C GLU A 189 -8.67 -3.11 16.87
N ALA A 190 -9.69 -3.65 16.20
CA ALA A 190 -10.95 -4.05 16.81
C ALA A 190 -10.75 -5.15 17.88
N LEU A 191 -9.94 -6.17 17.58
CA LEU A 191 -9.59 -7.21 18.55
C LEU A 191 -8.88 -6.62 19.77
N GLY A 192 -7.94 -5.70 19.55
CA GLY A 192 -7.28 -4.98 20.64
C GLY A 192 -8.26 -4.23 21.52
N ALA A 193 -9.20 -3.49 20.92
CA ALA A 193 -10.23 -2.75 21.66
C ALA A 193 -11.14 -3.70 22.47
N CYS A 194 -11.56 -4.81 21.89
CA CYS A 194 -12.35 -5.82 22.59
C CYS A 194 -11.60 -6.43 23.79
N ILE A 195 -10.32 -6.77 23.62
CA ILE A 195 -9.49 -7.32 24.70
C ILE A 195 -9.36 -6.30 25.84
N ASN A 196 -9.14 -5.03 25.51
CA ASN A 196 -9.06 -3.98 26.52
C ASN A 196 -10.39 -3.83 27.29
N HIS A 197 -11.51 -3.83 26.55
CA HIS A 197 -12.84 -3.74 27.15
C HIS A 197 -13.16 -4.91 28.09
N VAL A 198 -12.71 -6.13 27.76
CA VAL A 198 -12.82 -7.28 28.68
C VAL A 198 -12.04 -7.04 29.97
N GLY A 199 -10.83 -6.47 29.87
CA GLY A 199 -10.03 -6.04 31.03
C GLY A 199 -10.76 -5.05 31.92
N ASP A 200 -11.28 -3.97 31.32
CA ASP A 200 -12.01 -2.91 32.02
C ASP A 200 -13.28 -3.42 32.70
N CYS A 201 -14.09 -4.21 31.98
CA CYS A 201 -15.31 -4.81 32.54
C CYS A 201 -15.00 -5.79 33.66
N SER A 202 -13.94 -6.59 33.54
CA SER A 202 -13.50 -7.51 34.60
C SER A 202 -13.09 -6.73 35.85
N LEU A 203 -12.33 -5.64 35.67
CA LEU A 203 -11.95 -4.75 36.76
C LEU A 203 -13.16 -4.11 37.45
N GLN A 204 -14.16 -3.65 36.70
CA GLN A 204 -15.34 -2.99 37.25
C GLN A 204 -16.29 -3.95 37.95
N ALA A 205 -16.59 -5.09 37.33
CA ALA A 205 -17.59 -6.04 37.82
C ALA A 205 -17.09 -6.86 39.01
N LEU A 206 -15.78 -7.15 39.06
CA LEU A 206 -15.21 -8.07 40.04
C LEU A 206 -14.48 -7.34 41.18
N ASN A 207 -14.41 -6.01 41.18
CA ASN A 207 -13.76 -5.27 42.26
C ASN A 207 -14.41 -5.56 43.63
N SER A 208 -13.59 -5.88 44.64
CA SER A 208 -14.04 -6.23 45.98
C SER A 208 -14.78 -5.10 46.74
N LYS A 209 -14.77 -3.87 46.20
CA LYS A 209 -15.56 -2.73 46.66
C LYS A 209 -17.08 -2.97 46.59
N PHE A 210 -17.56 -3.85 45.70
CA PHE A 210 -18.97 -4.16 45.54
C PHE A 210 -19.36 -5.42 46.34
N ARG A 211 -19.73 -5.26 47.62
CA ARG A 211 -20.14 -6.36 48.52
C ARG A 211 -21.65 -6.49 48.62
N MET A 212 -22.16 -7.72 48.72
CA MET A 212 -23.55 -8.01 49.09
C MET A 212 -23.79 -7.74 50.60
N GLY A 213 -23.81 -6.46 50.99
CA GLY A 213 -24.28 -5.97 52.29
C GLY A 213 -23.52 -6.43 53.55
N HIS A 214 -24.04 -6.04 54.73
CA HIS A 214 -23.49 -6.39 56.06
C HIS A 214 -23.86 -7.82 56.49
N GLY A 215 -23.70 -8.82 55.62
CA GLY A 215 -23.79 -10.23 56.03
C GLY A 215 -22.72 -10.57 57.08
N LYS A 216 -23.00 -11.53 57.98
CA LYS A 216 -22.14 -11.93 59.12
C LYS A 216 -20.65 -11.87 58.72
N SER A 217 -19.94 -10.90 59.31
CA SER A 217 -18.59 -10.48 58.92
C SER A 217 -17.58 -11.62 59.07
N ILE A 218 -17.35 -12.36 57.99
CA ILE A 218 -16.09 -13.10 57.80
C ILE A 218 -15.05 -12.06 57.36
N ASN A 219 -13.98 -11.90 58.13
CA ASN A 219 -12.94 -10.90 57.87
C ASN A 219 -12.07 -11.32 56.67
N ASN A 220 -12.59 -11.20 55.46
CA ASN A 220 -11.95 -11.62 54.20
C ASN A 220 -11.09 -10.52 53.55
N VAL A 221 -10.61 -9.54 54.33
CA VAL A 221 -9.91 -8.35 53.80
C VAL A 221 -8.68 -8.74 52.98
N GLU A 222 -7.92 -9.74 53.43
CA GLU A 222 -6.69 -10.19 52.77
C GLU A 222 -6.97 -10.90 51.44
N ARG A 223 -7.91 -11.85 51.44
CA ARG A 223 -8.43 -12.52 50.24
C ARG A 223 -8.97 -11.54 49.20
N HIS A 224 -9.69 -10.51 49.64
CA HIS A 224 -10.19 -9.45 48.77
C HIS A 224 -9.06 -8.61 48.16
N LYS A 225 -8.03 -8.27 48.95
CA LYS A 225 -6.84 -7.57 48.43
C LYS A 225 -6.08 -8.41 47.40
N GLN A 226 -5.93 -9.71 47.63
CA GLN A 226 -5.31 -10.62 46.67
C GLN A 226 -6.12 -10.69 45.37
N TYR A 227 -7.44 -10.82 45.47
CA TYR A 227 -8.34 -10.85 44.31
C TYR A 227 -8.30 -9.54 43.51
N ASP A 228 -8.39 -8.39 44.16
CA ASP A 228 -8.27 -7.08 43.50
C ASP A 228 -6.91 -6.93 42.81
N SER A 229 -5.83 -7.42 43.45
CA SER A 229 -4.49 -7.42 42.87
C SER A 229 -4.42 -8.28 41.60
N MET A 230 -5.07 -9.45 41.58
CA MET A 230 -5.16 -10.30 40.38
C MET A 230 -5.91 -9.59 39.25
N LEU A 231 -7.03 -8.92 39.56
CA LEU A 231 -7.81 -8.17 38.57
C LEU A 231 -7.04 -6.98 38.00
N HIS A 232 -6.31 -6.24 38.83
CA HIS A 232 -5.42 -5.16 38.39
C HIS A 232 -4.32 -5.67 37.45
N LEU A 233 -3.72 -6.82 37.75
CA LEU A 233 -2.77 -7.47 36.86
C LEU A 233 -3.42 -7.87 35.52
N PHE A 234 -4.65 -8.37 35.54
CA PHE A 234 -5.38 -8.75 34.33
C PHE A 234 -5.71 -7.53 33.46
N GLY A 235 -6.18 -6.43 34.07
CA GLY A 235 -6.38 -5.16 33.38
C GLY A 235 -5.10 -4.60 32.77
N THR A 236 -3.96 -4.75 33.47
CA THR A 236 -2.65 -4.35 32.92
C THR A 236 -2.25 -5.19 31.72
N LEU A 237 -2.44 -6.52 31.79
CA LEU A 237 -2.14 -7.44 30.68
C LEU A 237 -2.97 -7.12 29.43
N THR A 238 -4.29 -6.93 29.60
CA THR A 238 -5.20 -6.65 28.48
C THR A 238 -4.87 -5.32 27.80
N ASN A 239 -4.53 -4.28 28.56
CA ASN A 239 -4.00 -3.02 28.04
C ASN A 239 -2.67 -3.21 27.28
N GLU A 240 -1.74 -4.01 27.80
CA GLU A 240 -0.47 -4.29 27.13
C GLU A 240 -0.68 -5.04 25.80
N VAL A 241 -1.56 -6.04 25.77
CA VAL A 241 -1.91 -6.78 24.55
C VAL A 241 -2.60 -5.87 23.53
N HIS A 242 -3.52 -5.00 23.97
CA HIS A 242 -4.15 -4.00 23.10
C HIS A 242 -3.12 -3.09 22.44
N TYR A 243 -2.18 -2.54 23.23
CA TYR A 243 -1.10 -1.70 22.73
C TYR A 243 -0.21 -2.43 21.72
N LEU A 244 0.15 -3.70 21.98
CA LEU A 244 0.92 -4.51 21.05
C LEU A 244 0.18 -4.75 19.73
N LEU A 245 -1.13 -4.98 19.76
CA LEU A 245 -1.95 -5.18 18.56
C LEU A 245 -2.04 -3.90 17.71
N GLY A 246 -2.25 -2.74 18.32
CA GLY A 246 -2.29 -1.46 17.60
C GLY A 246 -0.93 -1.12 16.95
N ARG A 247 0.17 -1.37 17.67
CA ARG A 247 1.52 -1.20 17.11
C ARG A 247 1.82 -2.18 15.99
N GLN A 248 1.38 -3.43 16.12
CA GLN A 248 1.52 -4.43 15.08
C GLN A 248 0.79 -3.98 13.82
N ALA A 249 -0.47 -3.54 13.93
CA ALA A 249 -1.27 -3.04 12.81
C ALA A 249 -0.60 -1.84 12.10
N THR A 250 -0.07 -0.88 12.86
CA THR A 250 0.65 0.28 12.31
C THR A 250 1.91 -0.15 11.53
N MET A 251 2.73 -1.03 12.11
CA MET A 251 3.96 -1.49 11.47
C MET A 251 3.69 -2.34 10.23
N GLU A 252 2.65 -3.17 10.24
CA GLU A 252 2.21 -3.94 9.07
C GLU A 252 1.75 -3.00 7.94
N SER A 253 1.04 -1.93 8.27
CA SER A 253 0.64 -0.90 7.29
C SER A 253 1.86 -0.26 6.62
N ILE A 254 2.90 0.09 7.39
CA ILE A 254 4.10 0.79 6.89
C ILE A 254 5.04 -0.13 6.10
N ILE A 255 5.30 -1.34 6.62
CA ILE A 255 6.28 -2.27 6.01
C ILE A 255 5.67 -3.00 4.82
N PHE A 256 4.41 -3.42 4.93
CA PHE A 256 3.75 -4.25 3.91
C PHE A 256 2.78 -3.43 3.07
N GLY A 257 1.81 -2.77 3.72
CA GLY A 257 0.74 -2.02 3.04
C GLY A 257 1.27 -0.95 2.08
N ASP A 258 2.15 -0.07 2.56
CA ASP A 258 2.70 1.02 1.75
C ASP A 258 3.46 0.54 0.52
N VAL A 259 4.17 -0.58 0.62
CA VAL A 259 4.95 -1.06 -0.53
C VAL A 259 4.05 -1.69 -1.58
N PHE A 260 3.01 -2.44 -1.17
CA PHE A 260 2.00 -2.91 -2.12
C PHE A 260 1.25 -1.74 -2.76
N LEU A 261 1.00 -0.66 -2.02
CA LEU A 261 0.38 0.56 -2.53
C LEU A 261 1.27 1.23 -3.58
N GLU A 262 2.57 1.32 -3.32
CA GLU A 262 3.55 1.79 -4.29
C GLU A 262 3.57 0.93 -5.56
N TYR A 263 3.60 -0.40 -5.43
CA TYR A 263 3.62 -1.30 -6.58
C TYR A 263 2.33 -1.24 -7.38
N ARG A 264 1.17 -1.14 -6.73
CA ARG A 264 -0.12 -0.86 -7.38
C ARG A 264 -0.05 0.43 -8.17
N ASN A 265 0.50 1.49 -7.61
CA ASN A 265 0.65 2.78 -8.30
C ASN A 265 1.69 2.73 -9.44
N ILE A 266 2.73 1.90 -9.35
CA ILE A 266 3.69 1.67 -10.47
C ILE A 266 2.98 1.02 -11.66
N ILE A 267 1.97 0.18 -11.44
CA ILE A 267 1.19 -0.40 -12.55
C ILE A 267 0.57 0.68 -13.44
N GLU A 268 0.07 1.77 -12.87
CA GLU A 268 -0.46 2.91 -13.63
C GLU A 268 0.61 3.59 -14.51
N ALA A 269 1.84 3.73 -13.98
CA ALA A 269 2.97 4.23 -14.77
C ALA A 269 3.34 3.28 -15.91
N ILE A 270 3.27 1.96 -15.68
CA ILE A 270 3.49 0.94 -16.71
C ILE A 270 2.45 1.03 -17.83
N LYS A 271 1.16 1.12 -17.47
CA LYS A 271 0.07 1.31 -18.45
C LYS A 271 0.31 2.55 -19.30
N THR A 272 0.71 3.66 -18.68
CA THR A 272 1.02 4.92 -19.39
C THR A 272 2.13 4.73 -20.42
N VAL A 273 3.25 4.11 -20.02
CA VAL A 273 4.39 3.84 -20.91
C VAL A 273 4.00 2.87 -22.05
N MET A 274 3.21 1.84 -21.76
CA MET A 274 2.70 0.91 -22.77
C MET A 274 1.72 1.59 -23.74
N ASN A 275 0.89 2.51 -23.26
CA ASN A 275 -0.02 3.31 -24.08
C ASN A 275 0.74 4.28 -24.99
N ASN A 276 1.84 4.88 -24.52
CA ASN A 276 2.74 5.68 -25.35
C ASN A 276 3.33 4.84 -26.50
N ARG A 277 3.76 3.60 -26.23
CA ARG A 277 4.18 2.66 -27.28
C ARG A 277 3.07 2.38 -28.29
N THR A 278 1.83 2.22 -27.83
CA THR A 278 0.67 2.04 -28.72
C THR A 278 0.42 3.29 -29.58
N GLU A 279 0.60 4.48 -29.03
CA GLU A 279 0.47 5.74 -29.77
C GLU A 279 1.51 5.84 -30.91
N LYS A 280 2.77 5.48 -30.63
CA LYS A 280 3.82 5.41 -31.66
C LYS A 280 3.56 4.36 -32.74
N LEU A 281 2.94 3.24 -32.38
CA LEU A 281 2.47 2.26 -33.37
C LEU A 281 1.38 2.84 -34.28
N VAL A 282 0.44 3.60 -33.72
CA VAL A 282 -0.62 4.25 -34.49
C VAL A 282 -0.04 5.28 -35.47
N GLU A 283 0.92 6.09 -35.03
CA GLU A 283 1.64 7.06 -35.87
C GLU A 283 2.36 6.36 -37.03
N TYR A 284 3.11 5.29 -36.74
CA TYR A 284 3.79 4.48 -37.75
C TYR A 284 2.82 3.88 -38.78
N VAL A 285 1.74 3.22 -38.33
CA VAL A 285 0.76 2.62 -39.24
C VAL A 285 0.05 3.68 -40.09
N ASN A 286 -0.22 4.86 -39.52
CA ASN A 286 -0.82 5.97 -40.27
C ASN A 286 0.15 6.50 -41.35
N ALA A 287 1.44 6.60 -41.06
CA ALA A 287 2.45 6.95 -42.06
C ALA A 287 2.50 5.92 -43.20
N VAL A 288 2.48 4.62 -42.87
CA VAL A 288 2.45 3.53 -43.88
C VAL A 288 1.22 3.65 -44.78
N LYS A 289 0.03 3.87 -44.20
CA LYS A 289 -1.22 4.07 -44.97
C LYS A 289 -1.13 5.26 -45.91
N GLN A 290 -0.57 6.39 -45.47
CA GLN A 290 -0.42 7.58 -46.30
C GLN A 290 0.52 7.32 -47.48
N ARG A 291 1.64 6.62 -47.22
CA ARG A 291 2.59 6.20 -48.26
C ARG A 291 1.94 5.25 -49.26
N ASN A 292 1.22 4.21 -48.80
CA ASN A 292 0.55 3.23 -49.67
C ASN A 292 -0.49 3.90 -50.60
N LYS A 293 -1.30 4.82 -50.07
CA LYS A 293 -2.27 5.58 -50.89
C LYS A 293 -1.62 6.41 -52.00
N LYS A 294 -0.42 6.94 -51.75
CA LYS A 294 0.32 7.76 -52.73
C LYS A 294 1.10 6.88 -53.71
N TYR A 295 1.66 5.78 -53.25
CA TYR A 295 2.25 4.73 -54.07
C TYR A 295 1.25 4.22 -55.12
N GLU A 296 0.04 3.81 -54.70
CA GLU A 296 -1.01 3.35 -55.63
C GLU A 296 -1.42 4.42 -56.66
N LYS A 297 -1.44 5.70 -56.27
CA LYS A 297 -1.72 6.81 -57.19
C LYS A 297 -0.58 7.02 -58.18
N ALA A 298 0.66 6.97 -57.73
CA ALA A 298 1.84 7.08 -58.58
C ALA A 298 1.90 5.90 -59.58
N GLU A 299 1.59 4.69 -59.14
CA GLU A 299 1.55 3.48 -59.98
C GLU A 299 0.46 3.56 -61.06
N LYS A 300 -0.75 4.02 -60.70
CA LYS A 300 -1.83 4.29 -61.69
C LYS A 300 -1.45 5.38 -62.70
N LEU A 301 -0.73 6.41 -62.27
CA LEU A 301 -0.28 7.47 -63.18
C LEU A 301 0.85 6.98 -64.10
N LYS A 302 1.77 6.15 -63.58
CA LYS A 302 2.83 5.49 -64.37
C LYS A 302 2.23 4.62 -65.47
N SER A 303 1.17 3.85 -65.18
CA SER A 303 0.53 2.97 -66.17
C SER A 303 -0.26 3.72 -67.25
N VAL A 304 -0.78 4.92 -66.95
CA VAL A 304 -1.60 5.70 -67.89
C VAL A 304 -0.79 6.71 -68.72
N LYS A 305 0.18 7.41 -68.12
CA LYS A 305 0.87 8.57 -68.75
C LYS A 305 2.33 8.31 -69.14
N GLY A 306 2.89 7.15 -68.80
CA GLY A 306 4.32 6.85 -69.00
C GLY A 306 5.25 7.57 -68.01
N LEU A 307 6.51 7.13 -67.90
CA LEU A 307 7.46 7.60 -66.86
C LEU A 307 7.86 9.08 -67.00
N ASP A 308 7.88 9.62 -68.21
CA ASP A 308 8.44 10.95 -68.52
C ASP A 308 7.45 12.10 -68.32
N SER A 309 6.22 11.80 -67.90
CA SER A 309 5.23 12.83 -67.58
C SER A 309 5.63 13.59 -66.32
N SER A 310 5.63 14.94 -66.38
CA SER A 310 5.91 15.81 -65.23
C SER A 310 5.03 15.48 -64.01
N ASP A 311 3.77 15.08 -64.24
CA ASP A 311 2.84 14.68 -63.16
C ASP A 311 3.29 13.39 -62.45
N VAL A 312 3.90 12.46 -63.20
CA VAL A 312 4.41 11.19 -62.67
C VAL A 312 5.66 11.43 -61.85
N GLN A 313 6.57 12.30 -62.30
CA GLN A 313 7.77 12.67 -61.54
C GLN A 313 7.43 13.37 -60.22
N VAL A 314 6.42 14.26 -60.21
CA VAL A 314 5.94 14.89 -58.96
C VAL A 314 5.34 13.86 -58.01
N ALA A 315 4.52 12.92 -58.52
CA ALA A 315 3.94 11.87 -57.70
C ALA A 315 5.01 10.93 -57.09
N ILE A 316 6.08 10.62 -57.83
CA ILE A 316 7.23 9.83 -57.34
C ILE A 316 8.01 10.61 -56.27
N ALA A 317 8.24 11.91 -56.45
CA ALA A 317 8.92 12.73 -55.46
C ALA A 317 8.10 12.83 -54.14
N GLU A 318 6.78 12.97 -54.23
CA GLU A 318 5.89 12.95 -53.06
C GLU A 318 5.92 11.59 -52.34
N GLU A 319 5.92 10.48 -53.08
CA GLU A 319 6.04 9.12 -52.55
C GLU A 319 7.37 8.91 -51.82
N SER A 320 8.47 9.37 -52.40
CA SER A 320 9.81 9.29 -51.82
C SER A 320 9.87 10.02 -50.47
N LYS A 321 9.34 11.25 -50.39
CA LYS A 321 9.27 12.00 -49.12
C LYS A 321 8.44 11.29 -48.06
N LEU A 322 7.33 10.67 -48.44
CA LEU A 322 6.51 9.88 -47.51
C LEU A 322 7.20 8.59 -47.07
N THR A 323 8.04 8.01 -47.93
CA THR A 323 8.85 6.82 -47.59
C THR A 323 9.90 7.16 -46.53
N GLU A 324 10.57 8.32 -46.65
CA GLU A 324 11.45 8.83 -45.59
C GLU A 324 10.70 9.04 -44.27
N ASN A 325 9.49 9.60 -44.32
CA ASN A 325 8.67 9.79 -43.13
C ASN A 325 8.29 8.44 -42.48
N VAL A 326 7.91 7.43 -43.28
CA VAL A 326 7.63 6.07 -42.79
C VAL A 326 8.86 5.48 -42.08
N GLN A 327 10.06 5.66 -42.66
CA GLN A 327 11.29 5.17 -42.06
C GLN A 327 11.58 5.85 -40.71
N LYS A 328 11.36 7.17 -40.61
CA LYS A 328 11.50 7.91 -39.35
C LYS A 328 10.55 7.39 -38.27
N GLU A 329 9.26 7.28 -38.58
CA GLU A 329 8.25 6.81 -37.63
C GLU A 329 8.49 5.34 -37.22
N LYS A 330 8.98 4.51 -38.16
CA LYS A 330 9.41 3.14 -37.89
C LYS A 330 10.54 3.09 -36.86
N GLU A 331 11.59 3.89 -37.06
CA GLU A 331 12.74 3.95 -36.15
C GLU A 331 12.32 4.43 -34.75
N GLU A 332 11.47 5.45 -34.68
CA GLU A 332 10.93 5.96 -33.42
C GLU A 332 10.13 4.89 -32.68
N PHE A 333 9.22 4.20 -33.37
CA PHE A 333 8.46 3.08 -32.81
C PHE A 333 9.36 1.94 -32.28
N ILE A 334 10.36 1.52 -33.07
CA ILE A 334 11.30 0.47 -32.67
C ILE A 334 12.08 0.87 -31.42
N ASN A 335 12.53 2.14 -31.34
CA ASN A 335 13.27 2.65 -30.20
C ASN A 335 12.39 2.66 -28.93
N VAL A 336 11.17 3.18 -29.04
CA VAL A 336 10.19 3.19 -27.94
C VAL A 336 9.88 1.76 -27.49
N GLN A 337 9.62 0.84 -28.42
CA GLN A 337 9.36 -0.56 -28.10
C GLN A 337 10.52 -1.23 -27.36
N LYS A 338 11.76 -0.97 -27.76
CA LYS A 338 12.95 -1.47 -27.06
C LYS A 338 13.05 -0.89 -25.64
N THR A 339 12.79 0.41 -25.48
CA THR A 339 12.79 1.07 -24.16
C THR A 339 11.71 0.50 -23.25
N VAL A 340 10.45 0.43 -23.71
CA VAL A 340 9.34 -0.15 -22.94
C VAL A 340 9.61 -1.59 -22.53
N THR A 341 10.15 -2.40 -23.45
CA THR A 341 10.54 -3.79 -23.15
C THR A 341 11.58 -3.86 -22.03
N ARG A 342 12.61 -3.01 -22.10
CA ARG A 342 13.65 -2.95 -21.07
C ARG A 342 13.08 -2.54 -19.71
N GLU A 343 12.16 -1.58 -19.69
CA GLU A 343 11.49 -1.12 -18.47
C GLU A 343 10.59 -2.19 -17.86
N LEU A 344 9.87 -2.97 -18.67
CA LEU A 344 9.04 -4.09 -18.17
C LEU A 344 9.90 -5.22 -17.56
N ILE A 345 11.01 -5.58 -18.21
CA ILE A 345 11.96 -6.57 -17.69
C ILE A 345 12.55 -6.08 -16.36
N ARG A 346 12.93 -4.80 -16.32
CA ARG A 346 13.46 -4.17 -15.12
C ARG A 346 12.43 -4.19 -13.98
N PHE A 347 11.20 -3.76 -14.25
CA PHE A 347 10.10 -3.79 -13.29
C PHE A 347 9.90 -5.20 -12.73
N LYS A 348 9.88 -6.22 -13.58
CA LYS A 348 9.74 -7.62 -13.13
C LYS A 348 10.83 -8.01 -12.14
N LYS A 349 12.09 -7.63 -12.42
CA LYS A 349 13.23 -7.90 -11.53
C LYS A 349 13.12 -7.13 -10.21
N GLU A 350 12.95 -5.80 -10.27
CA GLU A 350 12.86 -4.94 -9.08
C GLU A 350 11.68 -5.36 -8.18
N LYS A 351 10.52 -5.66 -8.78
CA LYS A 351 9.36 -6.22 -8.08
C LYS A 351 9.69 -7.54 -7.40
N SER A 352 10.38 -8.45 -8.07
CA SER A 352 10.73 -9.75 -7.48
C SER A 352 11.67 -9.59 -6.28
N ASP A 353 12.71 -8.78 -6.43
CA ASP A 353 13.74 -8.57 -5.41
C ASP A 353 13.12 -7.90 -4.16
N GLU A 354 12.30 -6.88 -4.37
CA GLU A 354 11.68 -6.12 -3.27
C GLU A 354 10.58 -6.92 -2.56
N LEU A 355 9.72 -7.65 -3.30
CA LEU A 355 8.68 -8.48 -2.68
C LEU A 355 9.29 -9.61 -1.85
N ASN A 356 10.38 -10.23 -2.31
CA ASN A 356 11.09 -11.24 -1.51
C ASN A 356 11.61 -10.66 -0.20
N LYS A 357 12.16 -9.44 -0.23
CA LYS A 357 12.64 -8.74 0.96
C LYS A 357 11.48 -8.45 1.92
N ILE A 358 10.38 -7.91 1.42
CA ILE A 358 9.23 -7.51 2.25
C ILE A 358 8.51 -8.70 2.86
N LEU A 359 8.38 -9.82 2.14
CA LEU A 359 7.78 -11.05 2.70
C LEU A 359 8.60 -11.58 3.88
N LYS A 360 9.93 -11.47 3.79
CA LYS A 360 10.83 -11.79 4.90
C LYS A 360 10.66 -10.81 6.06
N GLU A 361 10.71 -9.50 5.80
CA GLU A 361 10.53 -8.47 6.84
C GLU A 361 9.17 -8.59 7.54
N TYR A 362 8.10 -8.90 6.79
CA TYR A 362 6.78 -9.12 7.34
C TYR A 362 6.74 -10.36 8.26
N SER A 363 7.37 -11.45 7.86
CA SER A 363 7.43 -12.67 8.66
C SER A 363 8.24 -12.47 9.95
N GLU A 364 9.36 -11.74 9.87
CA GLU A 364 10.15 -11.34 11.03
C GLU A 364 9.35 -10.41 11.97
N LEU A 365 8.55 -9.50 11.40
CA LEU A 365 7.66 -8.63 12.14
C LEU A 365 6.60 -9.43 12.91
N GLN A 366 5.90 -10.37 12.25
CA GLN A 366 4.92 -11.25 12.90
C GLN A 366 5.57 -11.99 14.07
N LEU A 367 6.69 -12.67 13.82
CA LEU A 367 7.39 -13.44 14.83
C LEU A 367 7.80 -12.58 16.04
N ARG A 368 8.27 -11.35 15.78
CA ARG A 368 8.66 -10.40 16.81
C ARG A 368 7.47 -9.99 17.69
N PHE A 369 6.30 -9.75 17.13
CA PHE A 369 5.11 -9.39 17.91
C PHE A 369 4.52 -10.58 18.67
N GLU A 370 4.51 -11.78 18.07
CA GLU A 370 4.07 -12.99 18.77
C GLU A 370 4.96 -13.29 19.99
N LYS A 371 6.29 -13.13 19.86
CA LYS A 371 7.21 -13.28 21.00
C LYS A 371 6.96 -12.25 22.11
N GLN A 372 6.63 -11.01 21.75
CA GLN A 372 6.30 -9.98 22.74
C GLN A 372 5.00 -10.30 23.48
N LYS A 373 3.95 -10.74 22.76
CA LYS A 373 2.70 -11.18 23.37
C LYS A 373 2.91 -12.38 24.30
N LEU A 374 3.69 -13.38 23.87
CA LEU A 374 4.06 -14.52 24.71
C LEU A 374 4.78 -14.07 25.99
N LYS A 375 5.71 -13.12 25.88
CA LYS A 375 6.43 -12.57 27.04
C LYS A 375 5.49 -11.88 28.03
N ALA A 376 4.57 -11.06 27.54
CA ALA A 376 3.56 -10.38 28.37
C ALA A 376 2.69 -11.39 29.14
N LEU A 377 2.14 -12.38 28.41
CA LEU A 377 1.33 -13.46 29.00
C LEU A 377 2.12 -14.29 30.03
N THR A 378 3.36 -14.65 29.72
CA THR A 378 4.21 -15.43 30.64
C THR A 378 4.54 -14.63 31.91
N SER A 379 4.83 -13.33 31.77
CA SER A 379 5.09 -12.46 32.91
C SER A 379 3.86 -12.34 33.81
N TYR A 380 2.68 -12.17 33.22
CA TYR A 380 1.41 -12.15 33.94
C TYR A 380 1.17 -13.45 34.70
N LEU A 381 1.32 -14.60 34.03
CA LEU A 381 1.12 -15.91 34.64
C LEU A 381 2.02 -16.13 35.85
N ASN A 382 3.29 -15.74 35.76
CA ASN A 382 4.23 -15.86 36.88
C ASN A 382 3.84 -14.95 38.06
N LYS A 383 3.42 -13.71 37.79
CA LYS A 383 2.93 -12.80 38.85
C LYS A 383 1.68 -13.34 39.52
N LEU A 384 0.75 -13.91 38.76
CA LEU A 384 -0.48 -14.50 39.30
C LEU A 384 -0.19 -15.71 40.19
N LYS A 385 0.76 -16.58 39.80
CA LYS A 385 1.20 -17.72 40.61
C LYS A 385 1.75 -17.29 41.97
N ASN A 386 2.53 -16.21 42.01
CA ASN A 386 3.09 -15.69 43.25
C ASN A 386 2.01 -15.15 44.20
N ILE A 387 0.91 -14.59 43.68
CA ILE A 387 -0.22 -14.15 44.52
C ILE A 387 -0.99 -15.37 45.06
N SER A 388 -1.13 -16.43 44.25
CA SER A 388 -1.81 -17.66 44.69
C SER A 388 -1.01 -18.53 45.65
N SER A 389 0.32 -18.38 45.72
CA SER A 389 1.18 -19.18 46.59
C SER A 389 1.24 -18.70 48.04
N ASP A 390 0.68 -17.53 48.35
CA ASP A 390 0.66 -16.98 49.71
C ASP A 390 -0.44 -17.58 50.61
N GLU A 391 -1.33 -18.44 50.09
CA GLU A 391 -2.36 -19.14 50.89
C GLU A 391 -2.69 -20.56 50.34
N VAL A 392 -2.12 -21.61 50.93
CA VAL A 392 -2.80 -22.90 51.10
C VAL A 392 -2.47 -23.45 52.49
N ALA A 393 -3.15 -22.94 53.52
CA ALA A 393 -3.48 -23.74 54.69
C ALA A 393 -4.97 -24.08 54.53
N ASP A 394 -5.24 -25.32 54.12
CA ASP A 394 -6.60 -25.85 54.01
C ASP A 394 -7.32 -25.67 55.35
N VAL A 395 -8.33 -24.80 55.38
CA VAL A 395 -9.36 -24.87 56.42
C VAL A 395 -10.50 -25.68 55.83
N GLU A 396 -10.60 -26.94 56.25
CA GLU A 396 -11.75 -27.80 55.94
C GLU A 396 -13.06 -27.07 56.26
N PRO A 397 -14.06 -27.12 55.36
CA PRO A 397 -15.39 -26.63 55.69
C PRO A 397 -16.04 -27.58 56.70
N GLN A 398 -16.20 -27.16 57.95
CA GLN A 398 -17.10 -27.82 58.89
C GLN A 398 -18.52 -27.78 58.31
N SER A 399 -19.11 -28.96 58.15
CA SER A 399 -20.44 -29.17 57.58
C SER A 399 -21.53 -28.78 58.56
N ASP A 400 -22.06 -27.56 58.47
CA ASP A 400 -23.34 -27.19 59.09
C ASP A 400 -24.50 -27.68 58.20
N LEU A 401 -24.67 -28.99 58.06
CA LEU A 401 -25.82 -29.60 57.36
C LEU A 401 -27.07 -29.74 58.24
N ASP A 402 -27.00 -29.40 59.54
CA ASP A 402 -28.10 -29.61 60.47
C ASP A 402 -29.16 -28.49 60.50
N ASN A 403 -28.93 -27.36 59.82
CA ASN A 403 -29.84 -26.20 59.88
C ASN A 403 -30.83 -26.07 58.70
N ILE A 404 -30.88 -27.03 57.76
CA ILE A 404 -31.78 -26.97 56.60
C ILE A 404 -33.17 -27.55 56.90
N ALA A 405 -33.34 -28.32 57.99
CA ALA A 405 -34.61 -28.99 58.30
C ALA A 405 -35.72 -28.05 58.84
N GLU A 406 -35.40 -26.86 59.37
CA GLU A 406 -36.43 -25.97 59.96
C GLU A 406 -37.10 -25.01 58.97
N PHE A 407 -36.56 -24.83 57.76
CA PHE A 407 -37.10 -23.84 56.81
C PHE A 407 -38.16 -24.40 55.84
N GLN A 408 -38.31 -25.72 55.71
CA GLN A 408 -39.25 -26.33 54.75
C GLN A 408 -40.70 -26.46 55.26
N VAL A 409 -41.02 -26.09 56.51
CA VAL A 409 -42.38 -26.25 57.06
C VAL A 409 -43.26 -24.99 56.93
N LYS A 410 -42.74 -23.84 56.48
CA LYS A 410 -43.50 -22.57 56.50
C LYS A 410 -43.93 -21.93 55.18
N SER A 411 -43.66 -22.52 54.00
CA SER A 411 -44.08 -21.91 52.71
C SER A 411 -45.20 -22.63 51.95
N ALA A 412 -45.81 -23.68 52.52
CA ALA A 412 -46.99 -24.31 51.94
C ALA A 412 -48.27 -23.56 52.36
N ARG A 413 -48.55 -22.41 51.71
CA ARG A 413 -49.86 -21.78 51.52
C ARG A 413 -49.66 -20.41 50.87
N TYR A 414 -49.73 -20.34 49.54
CA TYR A 414 -50.38 -19.24 48.83
C TYR A 414 -50.65 -19.69 47.39
N ASP A 415 -51.93 -19.71 47.03
CA ASP A 415 -52.49 -20.19 45.77
C ASP A 415 -52.24 -19.24 44.59
N GLY A 416 -51.96 -19.83 43.43
CA GLY A 416 -52.73 -19.71 42.18
C GLY A 416 -53.05 -18.33 41.57
N ASN A 417 -52.69 -18.21 40.29
CA ASN A 417 -53.19 -17.31 39.24
C ASN A 417 -52.64 -15.88 39.19
N ASP A 418 -51.66 -15.66 38.32
CA ASP A 418 -51.90 -15.05 36.99
C ASP A 418 -50.55 -14.81 36.31
N PHE A 419 -50.49 -15.04 34.99
CA PHE A 419 -49.76 -14.27 33.96
C PHE A 419 -49.40 -15.17 32.78
N ASN A 420 -50.23 -15.03 31.74
CA ASN A 420 -50.05 -15.53 30.39
C ASN A 420 -49.57 -14.35 29.53
N ILE A 421 -48.37 -14.40 28.93
CA ILE A 421 -47.99 -13.57 27.77
C ILE A 421 -47.11 -14.38 26.81
N ASP A 422 -47.76 -14.76 25.69
CA ASP A 422 -47.30 -14.89 24.31
C ASP A 422 -45.87 -15.37 23.96
N GLN A 423 -45.83 -16.61 23.46
CA GLN A 423 -44.78 -17.12 22.59
C GLN A 423 -45.03 -16.71 21.13
N LYS A 424 -44.04 -16.12 20.45
CA LYS A 424 -43.88 -16.28 18.99
C LYS A 424 -42.45 -15.99 18.50
N LYS A 425 -41.87 -17.05 17.92
CA LYS A 425 -40.86 -17.14 16.85
C LYS A 425 -39.37 -16.92 17.18
N SER A 426 -38.68 -18.05 17.35
CA SER A 426 -37.28 -18.27 16.96
C SER A 426 -37.22 -19.55 16.09
N PRO A 427 -36.46 -19.62 14.99
CA PRO A 427 -36.07 -20.90 14.40
C PRO A 427 -34.74 -21.40 14.97
N GLU A 428 -34.74 -22.67 15.34
CA GLU A 428 -33.59 -23.49 15.74
C GLU A 428 -32.58 -23.63 14.61
N ILE A 429 -31.28 -23.42 14.87
CA ILE A 429 -30.18 -24.27 14.39
C ILE A 429 -29.01 -24.17 15.39
N PHE A 430 -28.83 -25.17 16.25
CA PHE A 430 -27.56 -25.47 16.91
C PHE A 430 -27.20 -26.93 16.59
N GLN A 431 -26.43 -27.15 15.54
CA GLN A 431 -25.63 -28.38 15.41
C GLN A 431 -24.24 -28.09 15.97
N ARG A 432 -23.87 -28.83 17.01
CA ARG A 432 -22.54 -28.84 17.60
C ARG A 432 -21.54 -29.37 16.57
N TYR A 433 -20.50 -28.59 16.29
CA TYR A 433 -19.33 -29.04 15.56
C TYR A 433 -18.33 -29.63 16.57
N ASP A 434 -17.92 -30.88 16.35
CA ASP A 434 -16.96 -31.62 17.18
C ASP A 434 -15.59 -31.61 16.48
N PRO A 435 -14.52 -31.04 17.06
CA PRO A 435 -13.29 -30.75 16.32
C PRO A 435 -12.23 -31.85 16.50
N LEU A 436 -12.53 -33.12 16.20
CA LEU A 436 -11.52 -34.19 16.14
C LEU A 436 -11.91 -35.29 15.14
N ASN A 437 -11.70 -35.05 13.84
CA ASN A 437 -11.38 -36.10 12.86
C ASN A 437 -11.02 -35.49 11.50
N VAL A 438 -9.72 -35.44 11.21
CA VAL A 438 -9.24 -35.33 9.82
C VAL A 438 -8.10 -36.34 9.65
N THR A 439 -8.39 -37.43 8.96
CA THR A 439 -7.38 -38.26 8.28
C THR A 439 -7.24 -37.78 6.83
N PRO A 440 -6.06 -37.97 6.21
CA PRO A 440 -5.67 -37.24 5.01
C PRO A 440 -6.05 -37.95 3.71
N ILE A 441 -6.36 -37.17 2.68
CA ILE A 441 -5.99 -37.44 1.27
C ILE A 441 -5.50 -36.12 0.68
#